data_AF-A0A496ZU49-F1
#
_entry.id   AF-A0A496ZU49-F1
#
_cell.length_a   1.000
_cell.length_b   1.000
_cell.length_c   1.000
_cell.angle_alpha   90.00
_cell.angle_beta   90.00
_cell.angle_gamma   90.00
#
_symmetry.space_group_name_H-M   'P 1'
#
loop_
_entity.id
_entity.type
_entity.pdbx_description
1 polymer ?
#
loop_
_entity_poly.entity_id
_entity_poly.type
_entity_poly.pdbx_seq_one_letter_code
_entity_poly.pdbx_strand_id
1 'polypeptide(L)'
;MRKLILLFTAVLLSIPFLTFAQGCMEASSDEGVNVVGYLQSQFEYQFNEDNDENSFTFNRARMGLVGNIPYDFSYYIMFEFSPYKGDTPYLLDGFITYSRLAPWINLSVGQFKSPFSLELNTPCQSLHSIQRSIVVNELVSPQRDTGILFSGHYHKLAKYAFSFTNAAEFNQRDNNQNKAFSGRLVISPFEYLSVGGSYKYGTAPTIVPGADEDERKRYAAEFQIDYSNILIQGEYISAEDIGSYTTGGG
;
A
#
# COMPACT_ATOMS: atom_id res chain seq x y z
N MET A 1 36.16 19.82 -15.22
CA MET A 1 34.81 20.11 -14.66
C MET A 1 33.66 19.66 -15.57
N ARG A 2 33.71 19.87 -16.90
CA ARG A 2 32.64 19.43 -17.83
C ARG A 2 32.45 17.90 -18.01
N LYS A 3 33.47 17.09 -17.69
CA LYS A 3 33.39 15.60 -17.78
C LYS A 3 32.89 14.91 -16.50
N LEU A 4 32.90 15.59 -15.35
CA LEU A 4 32.36 15.03 -14.09
C LEU A 4 30.84 15.23 -13.98
N ILE A 5 30.31 16.31 -14.55
CA ILE A 5 28.86 16.60 -14.56
C ILE A 5 28.11 15.60 -15.44
N LEU A 6 28.72 15.18 -16.56
CA LEU A 6 28.13 14.17 -17.46
C LEU A 6 28.04 12.77 -16.84
N LEU A 7 28.97 12.40 -15.95
CA LEU A 7 28.94 11.12 -15.25
C LEU A 7 27.91 11.09 -14.11
N PHE A 8 27.67 12.23 -13.45
CA PHE A 8 26.63 12.33 -12.41
C PHE A 8 25.21 12.36 -12.99
N THR A 9 25.02 12.91 -14.19
CA THR A 9 23.72 12.84 -14.90
C THR A 9 23.42 11.45 -15.46
N ALA A 10 24.43 10.62 -15.76
CA ALA A 10 24.20 9.28 -16.31
C ALA A 10 23.74 8.26 -15.24
N VAL A 11 24.09 8.46 -13.97
CA VAL A 11 23.72 7.55 -12.86
C VAL A 11 22.33 7.86 -12.28
N LEU A 12 21.79 9.06 -12.49
CA LEU A 12 20.41 9.40 -12.08
C LEU A 12 19.33 9.03 -13.11
N LEU A 13 19.70 8.57 -14.32
CA LEU A 13 18.78 8.29 -15.43
C LEU A 13 18.51 6.79 -15.66
N SER A 14 19.00 5.93 -14.78
CA SER A 14 18.84 4.47 -14.88
C SER A 14 18.15 3.88 -13.65
N ILE A 15 17.02 4.46 -13.24
CA ILE A 15 16.03 3.76 -12.43
C ILE A 15 14.86 3.46 -13.35
N PRO A 16 14.70 2.23 -13.87
CA PRO A 16 13.43 1.87 -14.47
C PRO A 16 12.39 1.96 -13.37
N PHE A 17 11.50 2.93 -13.44
CA PHE A 17 10.26 2.94 -12.66
C PHE A 17 9.38 1.79 -13.15
N LEU A 18 9.71 0.57 -12.75
CA LEU A 18 8.76 -0.54 -12.74
C LEU A 18 7.85 -0.33 -11.53
N THR A 19 6.95 0.64 -11.65
CA THR A 19 5.91 0.85 -10.64
C THR A 19 4.97 -0.35 -10.67
N PHE A 20 5.22 -1.34 -9.81
CA PHE A 20 4.22 -2.32 -9.42
C PHE A 20 3.11 -1.63 -8.63
N ALA A 21 1.90 -2.18 -8.68
CA ALA A 21 0.71 -1.59 -8.05
C ALA A 21 0.83 -1.36 -6.53
N GLN A 22 1.83 -1.92 -5.85
CA GLN A 22 1.98 -1.96 -4.39
C GLN A 22 3.09 -1.06 -3.80
N GLY A 23 3.98 -0.51 -4.64
CA GLY A 23 5.13 0.26 -4.14
C GLY A 23 6.09 -0.55 -3.23
N CYS A 24 6.31 -1.83 -3.54
CA CYS A 24 7.23 -2.68 -2.79
C CYS A 24 8.69 -2.27 -3.04
N MET A 25 9.56 -2.59 -2.08
CA MET A 25 11.01 -2.50 -2.27
C MET A 25 11.48 -3.68 -3.13
N GLU A 26 12.31 -3.42 -4.14
CA GLU A 26 12.78 -4.45 -5.06
C GLU A 26 14.09 -5.10 -4.59
N ALA A 27 14.32 -6.32 -5.06
CA ALA A 27 15.58 -7.02 -4.86
C ALA A 27 16.69 -6.33 -5.66
N SER A 28 17.87 -6.14 -5.04
CA SER A 28 19.05 -5.60 -5.73
C SER A 28 19.78 -6.62 -6.60
N SER A 29 19.49 -7.91 -6.44
CA SER A 29 20.03 -9.00 -7.25
C SER A 29 18.96 -10.04 -7.58
N ASP A 30 19.07 -10.62 -8.77
CA ASP A 30 18.22 -11.74 -9.18
C ASP A 30 18.59 -13.06 -8.47
N GLU A 31 19.80 -13.12 -7.91
CA GLU A 31 20.28 -14.27 -7.14
C GLU A 31 20.23 -14.00 -5.63
N GLY A 32 19.66 -14.95 -4.90
CA GLY A 32 19.73 -15.00 -3.44
C GLY A 32 18.67 -14.18 -2.71
N VAL A 33 18.86 -14.08 -1.39
CA VAL A 33 18.00 -13.32 -0.49
C VAL A 33 18.55 -11.90 -0.37
N ASN A 34 17.73 -10.91 -0.69
CA ASN A 34 18.07 -9.50 -0.52
C ASN A 34 17.40 -8.97 0.76
N VAL A 35 18.20 -8.33 1.61
CA VAL A 35 17.69 -7.64 2.80
C VAL A 35 17.36 -6.20 2.41
N VAL A 36 16.14 -5.78 2.69
CA VAL A 36 15.64 -4.42 2.40
C VAL A 36 15.08 -3.81 3.67
N GLY A 37 15.08 -2.49 3.77
CA GLY A 37 14.52 -1.82 4.94
C GLY A 37 14.89 -0.35 5.00
N TYR A 38 14.34 0.35 5.97
CA TYR A 38 14.65 1.74 6.25
C TYR A 38 14.20 2.12 7.66
N LEU A 39 14.83 3.17 8.21
CA LEU A 39 14.45 3.79 9.46
C LEU A 39 13.96 5.22 9.18
N GLN A 40 12.90 5.63 9.86
CA GLN A 40 12.38 7.00 9.85
C GLN A 40 12.32 7.48 11.30
N SER A 41 13.37 8.15 11.76
CA SER A 41 13.36 8.85 13.04
C SER A 41 12.44 10.06 12.97
N GLN A 42 11.80 10.37 14.08
CA GLN A 42 10.86 11.48 14.21
C GLN A 42 11.04 12.11 15.59
N PHE A 43 11.00 13.44 15.62
CA PHE A 43 10.68 14.19 16.82
C PHE A 43 9.24 14.69 16.66
N GLU A 44 8.44 14.48 17.69
CA GLU A 44 7.05 14.92 17.74
C GLU A 44 6.84 15.79 18.96
N TYR A 45 6.05 16.85 18.79
CA TYR A 45 5.58 17.71 19.84
C TYR A 45 4.07 17.88 19.67
N GLN A 46 3.31 17.47 20.70
CA GLN A 46 1.86 17.54 20.73
C GLN A 46 1.46 18.73 21.60
N PHE A 47 0.74 19.67 20.97
CA PHE A 47 0.17 20.83 21.66
C PHE A 47 -1.19 20.42 22.23
N ASN A 48 -1.24 20.09 23.51
CA ASN A 48 -2.47 19.74 24.21
C ASN A 48 -2.80 20.85 25.23
N GLU A 49 -4.08 21.16 25.43
CA GLU A 49 -4.50 22.30 26.25
C GLU A 49 -3.92 22.28 27.68
N ASP A 50 -3.73 21.09 28.27
CA ASP A 50 -3.27 20.94 29.67
C ASP A 50 -1.98 20.13 29.84
N ASN A 51 -1.43 19.51 28.79
CA ASN A 51 -0.20 18.69 28.89
C ASN A 51 0.53 18.56 27.55
N ASP A 52 1.41 19.50 27.27
CA ASP A 52 2.30 19.39 26.12
C ASP A 52 3.23 18.18 26.27
N GLU A 53 3.26 17.33 25.25
CA GLU A 53 4.09 16.14 25.23
C GLU A 53 5.06 16.19 24.06
N ASN A 54 6.27 15.68 24.27
CA ASN A 54 7.21 15.49 23.18
C ASN A 54 7.95 14.16 23.28
N SER A 55 8.36 13.64 22.14
CA SER A 55 9.01 12.35 22.06
C SER A 55 9.96 12.27 20.87
N PHE A 56 11.12 11.65 21.09
CA PHE A 56 11.95 11.12 20.02
C PHE A 56 11.55 9.67 19.80
N THR A 57 11.11 9.36 18.59
CA THR A 57 10.62 8.04 18.23
C THR A 57 11.07 7.65 16.83
N PHE A 58 10.78 6.41 16.44
CA PHE A 58 10.85 6.00 15.05
C PHE A 58 9.43 5.93 14.51
N ASN A 59 9.04 6.83 13.60
CA ASN A 59 7.75 6.74 12.93
C ASN A 59 7.61 5.41 12.18
N ARG A 60 8.71 4.92 11.60
CA ARG A 60 8.79 3.60 10.97
C ARG A 60 10.18 3.01 11.17
N ALA A 61 10.24 1.72 11.46
CA ALA A 61 11.47 0.95 11.54
C ALA A 61 11.21 -0.38 10.85
N ARG A 62 11.54 -0.47 9.55
CA ARG A 62 11.15 -1.60 8.72
C ARG A 62 12.35 -2.37 8.21
N MET A 63 12.22 -3.69 8.24
CA MET A 63 13.19 -4.61 7.67
C MET A 63 12.45 -5.77 7.02
N GLY A 64 12.95 -6.20 5.87
CA GLY A 64 12.31 -7.18 5.03
C GLY A 64 13.31 -7.99 4.22
N LEU A 65 12.79 -9.07 3.65
CA LEU A 65 13.50 -9.99 2.79
C LEU A 65 12.74 -10.10 1.48
N VAL A 66 13.48 -9.96 0.38
CA VAL A 66 12.93 -10.05 -0.97
C VAL A 66 13.85 -10.91 -1.82
N GLY A 67 13.28 -11.63 -2.77
CA GLY A 67 14.08 -12.42 -3.69
C GLY A 67 13.24 -13.25 -4.64
N ASN A 68 13.94 -13.85 -5.59
CA ASN A 68 13.36 -14.72 -6.59
C ASN A 68 13.55 -16.19 -6.20
N ILE A 69 12.54 -17.00 -6.51
CA ILE A 69 12.51 -18.45 -6.39
C ILE A 69 12.45 -18.99 -7.83
N PRO A 70 13.10 -20.13 -8.15
CA PRO A 70 12.98 -20.75 -9.46
C PRO A 70 11.51 -20.92 -9.91
N TYR A 71 11.30 -20.99 -11.24
CA TYR A 71 9.98 -21.16 -11.87
C TYR A 71 9.06 -19.93 -11.77
N ASP A 72 9.61 -18.73 -11.98
CA ASP A 72 8.87 -17.47 -12.07
C ASP A 72 8.16 -17.05 -10.77
N PHE A 73 8.68 -17.49 -9.62
CA PHE A 73 8.18 -17.09 -8.30
C PHE A 73 9.08 -16.04 -7.66
N SER A 74 8.49 -15.16 -6.86
CA SER A 74 9.23 -14.24 -5.98
C SER A 74 8.53 -14.15 -4.64
N TYR A 75 9.26 -13.74 -3.61
CA TYR A 75 8.69 -13.51 -2.28
C TYR A 75 9.02 -12.10 -1.79
N TYR A 76 8.11 -11.57 -0.99
CA TYR A 76 8.25 -10.28 -0.31
C TYR A 76 7.79 -10.44 1.13
N ILE A 77 8.69 -10.18 2.07
CA ILE A 77 8.41 -10.22 3.51
C ILE A 77 8.91 -8.90 4.09
N MET A 78 8.10 -8.24 4.90
CA MET A 78 8.44 -6.99 5.56
C MET A 78 7.88 -6.98 6.98
N PHE A 79 8.71 -6.62 7.95
CA PHE A 79 8.34 -6.46 9.36
C PHE A 79 8.38 -4.98 9.75
N GLU A 80 7.51 -4.61 10.68
CA GLU A 80 7.55 -3.31 11.38
C GLU A 80 8.05 -3.53 12.81
N PHE A 81 9.07 -2.76 13.20
CA PHE A 81 9.70 -2.79 14.53
C PHE A 81 9.49 -1.47 15.29
N SER A 82 8.79 -0.50 14.70
CA SER A 82 8.55 0.79 15.34
C SER A 82 7.59 0.65 16.53
N PRO A 83 8.00 1.07 17.75
CA PRO A 83 7.11 1.13 18.90
C PRO A 83 6.00 2.19 18.74
N TYR A 84 6.17 3.14 17.81
CA TYR A 84 5.15 4.12 17.46
C TYR A 84 4.01 3.53 16.61
N LYS A 85 4.26 2.40 15.94
CA LYS A 85 3.26 1.73 15.08
C LYS A 85 2.60 0.53 15.76
N GLY A 86 3.21 -0.04 16.79
CA GLY A 86 2.61 -1.07 17.61
C GLY A 86 3.52 -1.47 18.77
N ASP A 87 2.94 -2.06 19.80
CA ASP A 87 3.66 -2.42 21.04
C ASP A 87 4.72 -3.51 20.82
N THR A 88 4.53 -4.36 19.82
CA THR A 88 5.43 -5.47 19.48
C THR A 88 5.72 -5.52 17.98
N PRO A 89 6.92 -5.97 17.56
CA PRO A 89 7.19 -6.18 16.15
C PRO A 89 6.19 -7.12 15.48
N TYR A 90 5.76 -6.78 14.27
CA TYR A 90 4.73 -7.54 13.56
C TYR A 90 5.01 -7.66 12.06
N LEU A 91 4.41 -8.66 11.42
CA LEU A 91 4.46 -8.84 9.96
C LEU A 91 3.65 -7.73 9.30
N LEU A 92 4.29 -6.89 8.49
CA LEU A 92 3.64 -5.82 7.76
C LEU A 92 3.05 -6.34 6.45
N ASP A 93 3.89 -6.92 5.60
CA ASP A 93 3.54 -7.47 4.30
C ASP A 93 4.28 -8.81 4.14
N GLY A 94 3.62 -9.81 3.57
CA GLY A 94 4.16 -11.16 3.50
C GLY A 94 3.44 -11.97 2.42
N PHE A 95 4.00 -12.03 1.22
CA PHE A 95 3.36 -12.70 0.08
C PHE A 95 4.36 -13.32 -0.88
N ILE A 96 3.88 -14.30 -1.64
CA ILE A 96 4.57 -14.92 -2.76
C ILE A 96 3.88 -14.48 -4.04
N THR A 97 4.64 -14.11 -5.06
CA THR A 97 4.13 -13.73 -6.38
C THR A 97 4.56 -14.73 -7.42
N TYR A 98 3.63 -15.11 -8.29
CA TYR A 98 3.88 -15.87 -9.51
C TYR A 98 3.75 -14.95 -10.72
N SER A 99 4.83 -14.83 -11.49
CA SER A 99 5.01 -13.80 -12.51
C SER A 99 5.17 -14.36 -13.93
N ARG A 100 4.81 -15.64 -14.17
CA ARG A 100 4.97 -16.27 -15.50
C ARG A 100 4.16 -15.59 -16.61
N LEU A 101 3.06 -14.92 -16.25
CA LEU A 101 2.21 -14.18 -17.17
C LEU A 101 2.51 -12.66 -17.14
N ALA A 102 3.61 -12.25 -16.52
CA ALA A 102 4.06 -10.87 -16.55
C ALA A 102 4.37 -10.42 -18.00
N PRO A 103 4.16 -9.13 -18.35
CA PRO A 103 3.67 -8.04 -17.49
C PRO A 103 2.14 -8.00 -17.28
N TRP A 104 1.39 -8.85 -17.97
CA TRP A 104 -0.08 -8.76 -18.03
C TRP A 104 -0.76 -9.25 -16.76
N ILE A 105 -0.27 -10.32 -16.14
CA ILE A 105 -0.85 -10.87 -14.92
C ILE A 105 0.26 -11.37 -14.00
N ASN A 106 0.29 -10.84 -12.80
CA ASN A 106 1.00 -11.36 -11.64
C ASN A 106 -0.03 -11.82 -10.61
N LEU A 107 0.19 -12.99 -10.05
CA LEU A 107 -0.65 -13.57 -9.00
C LEU A 107 0.11 -13.56 -7.69
N SER A 108 -0.32 -12.75 -6.74
CA SER A 108 0.26 -12.68 -5.39
C SER A 108 -0.67 -13.32 -4.37
N VAL A 109 -0.12 -14.14 -3.47
CA VAL A 109 -0.86 -14.80 -2.39
C VAL A 109 -0.17 -14.53 -1.07
N GLY A 110 -0.91 -14.06 -0.07
CA GLY A 110 -0.41 -13.70 1.25
C GLY A 110 -1.02 -12.40 1.77
N GLN A 111 -0.30 -11.71 2.65
CA GLN A 111 -0.69 -10.41 3.20
C GLN A 111 -0.07 -9.27 2.40
N PHE A 112 -0.92 -8.38 1.91
CA PHE A 112 -0.51 -7.26 1.05
C PHE A 112 -1.41 -6.04 1.27
N LYS A 113 -1.03 -4.89 0.71
CA LYS A 113 -1.88 -3.70 0.71
C LYS A 113 -3.11 -3.90 -0.17
N SER A 114 -4.26 -3.39 0.24
CA SER A 114 -5.41 -3.37 -0.67
C SER A 114 -5.08 -2.53 -1.91
N PRO A 115 -5.38 -3.01 -3.13
CA PRO A 115 -5.23 -2.22 -4.35
C PRO A 115 -6.33 -1.15 -4.39
N PHE A 116 -6.18 -0.12 -3.58
CA PHE A 116 -7.11 0.99 -3.44
C PHE A 116 -6.34 2.27 -3.17
N SER A 117 -6.72 3.39 -3.80
CA SER A 117 -6.09 4.72 -3.62
C SER A 117 -4.64 4.79 -4.11
N LEU A 118 -4.20 5.98 -4.54
CA LEU A 118 -2.85 6.24 -5.02
C LEU A 118 -1.88 6.27 -3.83
N GLU A 119 -2.15 7.07 -2.80
CA GLU A 119 -1.30 7.29 -1.64
C GLU A 119 -1.14 6.04 -0.76
N LEU A 120 -2.17 5.19 -0.65
CA LEU A 120 -2.03 3.89 0.03
C LEU A 120 -1.01 3.01 -0.71
N ASN A 121 -1.12 2.94 -2.03
CA ASN A 121 -0.25 2.13 -2.88
C ASN A 121 1.14 2.75 -3.09
N THR A 122 1.33 4.03 -2.80
CA THR A 122 2.64 4.66 -2.70
C THR A 122 3.42 4.10 -1.50
N PRO A 123 4.70 3.70 -1.69
CA PRO A 123 5.56 3.26 -0.60
C PRO A 123 5.70 4.35 0.47
N CYS A 124 5.74 3.98 1.75
CA CYS A 124 5.82 4.97 2.84
C CYS A 124 7.11 5.81 2.82
N GLN A 125 8.19 5.29 2.25
CA GLN A 125 9.46 5.99 2.05
C GLN A 125 9.45 6.93 0.83
N SER A 126 8.42 6.84 -0.01
CA SER A 126 8.23 7.64 -1.22
C SER A 126 7.04 8.60 -1.11
N LEU A 127 6.45 8.72 0.08
CA LEU A 127 5.42 9.73 0.34
C LEU A 127 6.04 11.12 0.31
N HIS A 128 5.30 12.09 -0.22
CA HIS A 128 5.69 13.50 -0.25
C HIS A 128 5.50 14.18 1.12
N SER A 129 4.70 13.58 2.00
CA SER A 129 4.42 14.00 3.37
C SER A 129 4.96 12.98 4.38
N ILE A 130 5.13 13.40 5.64
CA ILE A 130 5.61 12.53 6.74
C ILE A 130 4.63 11.36 6.99
N GLN A 131 3.33 11.67 6.92
CA GLN A 131 2.23 10.71 7.05
C GLN A 131 1.34 10.77 5.83
N ARG A 132 0.57 9.71 5.61
CA ARG A 132 -0.52 9.74 4.64
C ARG A 132 -1.59 10.74 5.08
N SER A 133 -2.38 11.21 4.12
CA SER A 133 -3.56 12.01 4.39
C SER A 133 -4.50 11.32 5.38
N ILE A 134 -5.19 12.14 6.18
CA ILE A 134 -6.21 11.65 7.12
C ILE A 134 -7.30 10.89 6.37
N VAL A 135 -7.69 11.38 5.19
CA VAL A 135 -8.69 10.74 4.32
C VAL A 135 -8.30 9.29 4.02
N VAL A 136 -7.03 9.02 3.67
CA VAL A 136 -6.57 7.66 3.36
C VAL A 136 -6.41 6.81 4.62
N ASN A 137 -5.96 7.39 5.73
CA ASN A 137 -5.80 6.65 7.00
C ASN A 137 -7.14 6.17 7.56
N GLU A 138 -8.14 7.05 7.60
CA GLU A 138 -9.43 6.76 8.22
C GLU A 138 -10.36 5.99 7.28
N LEU A 139 -10.42 6.36 5.99
CA LEU A 139 -11.47 5.83 5.11
C LEU A 139 -11.09 4.53 4.38
N VAL A 140 -9.82 4.17 4.27
CA VAL A 140 -9.39 3.00 3.46
C VAL A 140 -9.26 1.71 4.29
N SER A 141 -9.66 1.75 5.56
CA SER A 141 -9.57 0.60 6.47
C SER A 141 -10.37 -0.62 5.98
N PRO A 142 -9.84 -1.86 6.12
CA PRO A 142 -8.45 -2.19 6.48
C PRO A 142 -7.49 -1.94 5.31
N GLN A 143 -6.36 -1.28 5.54
CA GLN A 143 -5.39 -0.95 4.47
C GLN A 143 -4.64 -2.16 3.91
N ARG A 144 -4.61 -3.26 4.66
CA ARG A 144 -3.92 -4.52 4.35
C ARG A 144 -4.76 -5.68 4.80
N ASP A 145 -4.69 -6.76 4.05
CA ASP A 145 -5.40 -7.98 4.36
C ASP A 145 -4.70 -9.17 3.68
N THR A 146 -5.01 -10.37 4.16
CA THR A 146 -4.50 -11.62 3.60
C THR A 146 -5.47 -12.17 2.56
N GLY A 147 -4.95 -12.55 1.41
CA GLY A 147 -5.75 -13.15 0.35
C GLY A 147 -4.97 -13.38 -0.93
N ILE A 148 -5.64 -13.14 -2.05
CA ILE A 148 -5.13 -13.28 -3.40
C ILE A 148 -5.26 -11.95 -4.13
N LEU A 149 -4.17 -11.50 -4.76
CA LEU A 149 -4.09 -10.28 -5.55
C LEU A 149 -3.68 -10.63 -6.98
N PHE A 150 -4.43 -10.12 -7.94
CA PHE A 150 -4.07 -10.09 -9.33
C PHE A 150 -3.64 -8.66 -9.68
N SER A 151 -2.49 -8.52 -10.31
CA SER A 151 -2.03 -7.20 -10.77
C SER A 151 -1.39 -7.30 -12.14
N GLY A 152 -1.43 -6.22 -12.89
CA GLY A 152 -0.88 -6.20 -14.24
C GLY A 152 -0.83 -4.80 -14.81
N HIS A 153 -0.19 -4.71 -15.97
CA HIS A 153 -0.19 -3.48 -16.74
C HIS A 153 -0.20 -3.76 -18.23
N TYR A 154 -0.72 -2.79 -18.97
CA TYR A 154 -0.66 -2.74 -20.41
C TYR A 154 0.17 -1.53 -20.82
N HIS A 155 1.43 -1.79 -21.18
CA HIS A 155 2.42 -0.77 -21.52
C HIS A 155 2.49 0.31 -20.42
N LYS A 156 2.77 1.56 -20.79
CA LYS A 156 2.67 2.71 -19.88
C LYS A 156 1.23 3.23 -19.71
N LEU A 157 0.27 2.70 -20.48
CA LEU A 157 -1.07 3.26 -20.61
C LEU A 157 -2.01 2.87 -19.47
N ALA A 158 -1.98 1.61 -19.03
CA ALA A 158 -2.94 1.13 -18.04
C ALA A 158 -2.28 0.25 -17.00
N LYS A 159 -2.66 0.43 -15.73
CA LYS A 159 -2.32 -0.44 -14.61
C LYS A 159 -3.61 -0.86 -13.93
N TYR A 160 -3.71 -2.13 -13.60
CA TYR A 160 -4.89 -2.66 -12.94
C TYR A 160 -4.49 -3.65 -11.85
N ALA A 161 -5.29 -3.70 -10.81
CA ALA A 161 -5.16 -4.67 -9.76
C ALA A 161 -6.53 -4.98 -9.14
N PHE A 162 -6.74 -6.22 -8.75
CA PHE A 162 -7.91 -6.60 -7.97
C PHE A 162 -7.56 -7.74 -7.02
N SER A 163 -8.22 -7.77 -5.87
CA SER A 163 -7.94 -8.74 -4.82
C SER A 163 -9.21 -9.28 -4.18
N PHE A 164 -9.11 -10.52 -3.71
CA PHE A 164 -10.07 -11.16 -2.82
C PHE A 164 -9.35 -11.49 -1.52
N THR A 165 -9.82 -10.94 -0.41
CA THR A 165 -9.16 -11.05 0.90
C THR A 165 -10.16 -11.43 1.98
N ASN A 166 -9.68 -11.78 3.16
CA ASN A 166 -10.49 -12.32 4.25
C ASN A 166 -11.44 -11.33 4.92
N ALA A 167 -11.39 -10.04 4.57
CA ALA A 167 -12.10 -8.96 5.27
C ALA A 167 -11.80 -8.91 6.78
N ALA A 168 -10.70 -9.54 7.20
CA ALA A 168 -10.30 -9.64 8.59
C ALA A 168 -9.56 -8.39 9.04
N GLU A 169 -9.48 -8.20 10.35
CA GLU A 169 -8.57 -7.20 10.91
C GLU A 169 -7.11 -7.57 10.62
N PHE A 170 -6.27 -6.54 10.55
CA PHE A 170 -4.86 -6.68 10.24
C PHE A 170 -4.16 -7.67 11.19
N ASN A 171 -3.39 -8.61 10.63
CA ASN A 171 -2.70 -9.69 11.35
C ASN A 171 -3.59 -10.63 12.19
N GLN A 172 -4.88 -10.74 11.87
CA GLN A 172 -5.77 -11.71 12.51
C GLN A 172 -6.14 -12.84 11.58
N ARG A 173 -6.31 -14.04 12.15
CA ARG A 173 -6.86 -15.18 11.42
C ARG A 173 -8.35 -14.94 11.21
N ASP A 174 -8.78 -15.10 9.97
CA ASP A 174 -10.20 -15.08 9.61
C ASP A 174 -10.98 -16.10 10.45
N ASN A 175 -12.08 -15.64 11.02
CA ASN A 175 -13.00 -16.44 11.84
C ASN A 175 -14.36 -16.64 11.15
N ASN A 176 -14.50 -16.18 9.90
CA ASN A 176 -15.75 -16.23 9.15
C ASN A 176 -15.51 -16.64 7.69
N GLN A 177 -16.57 -16.64 6.88
CA GLN A 177 -16.52 -17.00 5.45
C GLN A 177 -16.55 -15.78 4.54
N ASN A 178 -16.68 -14.57 5.08
CA ASN A 178 -16.83 -13.36 4.31
C ASN A 178 -15.53 -12.99 3.63
N LYS A 179 -15.63 -12.33 2.48
CA LYS A 179 -14.48 -11.94 1.68
C LYS A 179 -14.67 -10.50 1.24
N ALA A 180 -13.57 -9.74 1.28
CA ALA A 180 -13.53 -8.41 0.73
C ALA A 180 -12.97 -8.47 -0.69
N PHE A 181 -13.65 -7.77 -1.58
CA PHE A 181 -13.17 -7.44 -2.91
C PHE A 181 -12.56 -6.05 -2.92
N SER A 182 -11.45 -5.87 -3.61
CA SER A 182 -10.91 -4.55 -3.93
C SER A 182 -10.42 -4.52 -5.36
N GLY A 183 -10.59 -3.41 -6.04
CA GLY A 183 -10.12 -3.21 -7.40
C GLY A 183 -9.66 -1.78 -7.63
N ARG A 184 -8.60 -1.62 -8.42
CA ARG A 184 -8.07 -0.34 -8.85
C ARG A 184 -7.66 -0.39 -10.31
N LEU A 185 -8.00 0.66 -11.04
CA LEU A 185 -7.61 0.89 -12.41
C LEU A 185 -7.02 2.29 -12.52
N VAL A 186 -5.86 2.39 -13.15
CA VAL A 186 -5.18 3.66 -13.45
C VAL A 186 -4.89 3.69 -14.93
N ILE A 187 -5.29 4.78 -15.59
CA ILE A 187 -5.02 5.06 -17.00
C ILE A 187 -4.12 6.28 -17.09
N SER A 188 -3.04 6.16 -17.84
CA SER A 188 -2.06 7.20 -18.10
C SER A 188 -2.03 7.53 -19.59
N PRO A 189 -2.96 8.36 -20.09
CA PRO A 189 -3.04 8.67 -21.51
C PRO A 189 -1.81 9.42 -22.03
N PHE A 190 -1.11 10.12 -21.14
CA PHE A 190 0.15 10.81 -21.41
C PHE A 190 1.18 10.44 -20.34
N GLU A 191 2.47 10.57 -20.64
CA GLU A 191 3.53 10.22 -19.68
C GLU A 191 3.49 11.08 -18.40
N TYR A 192 2.94 12.29 -18.49
CA TYR A 192 2.82 13.23 -17.38
C TYR A 192 1.48 13.20 -16.66
N LEU A 193 0.48 12.43 -17.14
CA LEU A 193 -0.88 12.43 -16.59
C LEU A 193 -1.34 11.01 -16.30
N SER A 194 -1.79 10.77 -15.07
CA SER A 194 -2.47 9.55 -14.67
C SER A 194 -3.79 9.89 -13.99
N VAL A 195 -4.83 9.15 -14.34
CA VAL A 195 -6.14 9.19 -13.68
C VAL A 195 -6.55 7.79 -13.29
N GLY A 196 -7.19 7.63 -12.14
CA GLY A 196 -7.54 6.32 -11.63
C GLY A 196 -8.82 6.32 -10.83
N GLY A 197 -9.31 5.11 -10.61
CA GLY A 197 -10.44 4.84 -9.75
C GLY A 197 -10.22 3.55 -8.98
N SER A 198 -10.74 3.52 -7.75
CA SER A 198 -10.72 2.32 -6.92
C SER A 198 -12.10 2.04 -6.34
N TYR A 199 -12.38 0.76 -6.14
CA TYR A 199 -13.59 0.27 -5.49
C TYR A 199 -13.20 -0.80 -4.48
N LYS A 200 -13.84 -0.78 -3.32
CA LYS A 200 -13.70 -1.82 -2.31
C LYS A 200 -15.05 -2.11 -1.67
N TYR A 201 -15.31 -3.39 -1.47
CA TYR A 201 -16.52 -3.90 -0.86
C TYR A 201 -16.18 -5.14 -0.04
N GLY A 202 -16.68 -5.23 1.18
CA GLY A 202 -16.56 -6.45 1.98
C GLY A 202 -17.59 -6.46 3.09
N THR A 203 -17.92 -7.67 3.55
CA THR A 203 -18.79 -7.86 4.71
C THR A 203 -17.99 -8.40 5.88
N ALA A 204 -18.43 -8.07 7.09
CA ALA A 204 -17.86 -8.56 8.33
C ALA A 204 -18.99 -9.12 9.21
N PRO A 205 -18.71 -10.12 10.05
CA PRO A 205 -19.69 -10.59 11.03
C PRO A 205 -20.04 -9.45 11.98
N THR A 206 -21.34 -9.29 12.25
CA THR A 206 -21.84 -8.30 13.20
C THR A 206 -21.46 -8.67 14.65
N ILE A 207 -21.24 -7.65 15.49
CA ILE A 207 -21.09 -7.87 16.94
C ILE A 207 -22.45 -8.00 17.66
N VAL A 208 -23.56 -7.71 16.97
CA VAL A 208 -24.92 -7.79 17.53
C VAL A 208 -25.55 -9.14 17.18
N PRO A 209 -25.86 -10.00 18.17
CA PRO A 209 -26.46 -11.31 17.91
C PRO A 209 -27.79 -11.19 17.15
N GLY A 210 -27.88 -11.80 15.97
CA GLY A 210 -29.10 -11.84 15.15
C GLY A 210 -29.32 -10.64 14.23
N ALA A 211 -28.36 -9.72 14.13
CA ALA A 211 -28.37 -8.67 13.11
C ALA A 211 -27.77 -9.14 11.78
N ASP A 212 -28.04 -8.39 10.71
CA ASP A 212 -27.41 -8.59 9.41
C ASP A 212 -25.89 -8.30 9.48
N GLU A 213 -25.15 -8.80 8.50
CA GLU A 213 -23.71 -8.57 8.40
C GLU A 213 -23.37 -7.09 8.22
N ASP A 214 -22.20 -6.71 8.70
CA ASP A 214 -21.65 -5.38 8.64
C ASP A 214 -21.04 -5.14 7.24
N GLU A 215 -21.48 -4.14 6.48
CA GLU A 215 -21.08 -3.92 5.08
C GLU A 215 -20.21 -2.68 4.86
N ARG A 216 -18.96 -2.85 4.45
CA ARG A 216 -18.07 -1.71 4.16
C ARG A 216 -17.93 -1.50 2.67
N LYS A 217 -18.26 -0.29 2.21
CA LYS A 217 -18.19 0.10 0.80
C LYS A 217 -17.37 1.38 0.64
N ARG A 218 -16.42 1.35 -0.30
CA ARG A 218 -15.52 2.48 -0.58
C ARG A 218 -15.39 2.72 -2.07
N TYR A 219 -15.37 4.00 -2.44
CA TYR A 219 -15.07 4.47 -3.78
C TYR A 219 -13.94 5.49 -3.71
N ALA A 220 -13.01 5.44 -4.66
CA ALA A 220 -12.01 6.47 -4.81
C ALA A 220 -11.84 6.92 -6.26
N ALA A 221 -11.56 8.19 -6.45
CA ALA A 221 -11.08 8.77 -7.68
C ALA A 221 -9.74 9.47 -7.41
N GLU A 222 -8.77 9.29 -8.29
CA GLU A 222 -7.41 9.79 -8.13
C GLU A 222 -6.90 10.40 -9.43
N PHE A 223 -6.04 11.41 -9.32
CA PHE A 223 -5.27 11.93 -10.44
C PHE A 223 -3.87 12.33 -10.00
N GLN A 224 -2.94 12.28 -10.95
CA GLN A 224 -1.57 12.71 -10.77
C GLN A 224 -1.07 13.36 -12.07
N ILE A 225 -0.47 14.54 -11.94
CA ILE A 225 0.20 15.29 -12.99
C ILE A 225 1.64 15.50 -12.57
N ASP A 226 2.59 14.96 -13.33
CA ASP A 226 4.01 15.18 -13.14
C ASP A 226 4.60 15.81 -14.40
N TYR A 227 4.84 17.11 -14.35
CA TYR A 227 5.33 17.87 -15.50
C TYR A 227 6.39 18.87 -15.07
N SER A 228 7.57 18.80 -15.71
CA SER A 228 8.67 19.76 -15.50
C SER A 228 9.07 19.96 -14.03
N ASN A 229 9.16 18.87 -13.27
CA ASN A 229 9.46 18.85 -11.83
C ASN A 229 8.37 19.44 -10.92
N ILE A 230 7.16 19.63 -11.45
CA ILE A 230 5.98 19.99 -10.68
C ILE A 230 5.08 18.76 -10.60
N LEU A 231 4.88 18.28 -9.39
CA LEU A 231 3.94 17.21 -9.10
C LEU A 231 2.66 17.80 -8.48
N ILE A 232 1.53 17.51 -9.10
CA ILE A 232 0.20 17.78 -8.56
C ILE A 232 -0.53 16.45 -8.48
N GLN A 233 -0.98 16.08 -7.30
CA GLN A 233 -1.76 14.86 -7.09
C GLN A 233 -2.96 15.16 -6.20
N GLY A 234 -4.05 14.43 -6.42
CA GLY A 234 -5.25 14.57 -5.63
C GLY A 234 -6.07 13.29 -5.62
N GLU A 235 -6.74 13.04 -4.50
CA GLU A 235 -7.59 11.88 -4.30
C GLU A 235 -8.88 12.29 -3.59
N TYR A 236 -9.98 11.68 -4.00
CA TYR A 236 -11.27 11.76 -3.36
C TYR A 236 -11.70 10.36 -2.96
N ILE A 237 -12.11 10.16 -1.71
CA ILE A 237 -12.55 8.87 -1.19
C ILE A 237 -13.91 9.06 -0.52
N SER A 238 -14.87 8.24 -0.92
CA SER A 238 -16.20 8.14 -0.31
C SER A 238 -16.31 6.82 0.44
N ALA A 239 -16.82 6.89 1.66
CA ALA A 239 -16.99 5.75 2.55
C ALA A 239 -18.44 5.62 3.00
N GLU A 240 -18.98 4.42 2.85
CA GLU A 240 -20.29 4.04 3.35
C GLU A 240 -20.16 2.74 4.15
N ASP A 241 -20.73 2.80 5.34
CA ASP A 241 -20.66 1.79 6.38
C ASP A 241 -22.11 1.57 6.84
N ILE A 242 -22.65 0.36 6.62
CA ILE A 242 -23.94 -0.15 7.14
C ILE A 242 -23.74 -1.31 8.12
N GLY A 243 -24.11 -1.14 9.40
CA GLY A 243 -24.04 -2.24 10.38
C GLY A 243 -23.73 -1.77 11.80
N SER A 244 -23.28 -2.71 12.63
CA SER A 244 -23.10 -2.53 14.06
C SER A 244 -22.08 -1.44 14.44
N TYR A 245 -21.09 -1.16 13.59
CA TYR A 245 -20.19 -0.01 13.75
C TYR A 245 -20.87 1.37 13.66
N THR A 246 -22.11 1.46 13.16
CA THR A 246 -22.90 2.72 13.19
C THR A 246 -23.72 2.87 14.47
N THR A 247 -23.84 1.80 15.25
CA THR A 247 -24.68 1.75 16.46
C THR A 247 -23.89 1.93 17.75
N GLY A 248 -22.56 1.78 17.70
CA GLY A 248 -21.63 2.18 18.76
C GLY A 248 -20.75 3.32 18.27
N GLY A 249 -21.13 4.56 18.59
CA GLY A 249 -20.35 5.74 18.20
C GLY A 249 -18.95 5.74 18.83
N GLY A 250 -17.95 6.11 18.03
CA GLY A 250 -16.55 6.27 18.43
C GLY A 250 -15.59 6.04 17.28
#